data_AF-A0A948Q4L7-F1
#
_entry.id   AF-A0A948Q4L7-F1
#
_cell.length_a   1.000
_cell.length_b   1.000
_cell.length_c   1.000
_cell.angle_alpha   90.00
_cell.angle_beta   90.00
_cell.angle_gamma   90.00
#
_symmetry.space_group_name_H-M   'P 1'
#
loop_
_entity.id
_entity.type
_entity.pdbx_description
1 polymer ?
#
loop_
_entity_poly.entity_id
_entity_poly.type
_entity_poly.pdbx_seq_one_letter_code
_entity_poly.pdbx_strand_id
1 'polypeptide(L)'
;GLTILRDGTGLRRNLLLDKVYTINYADFELAEAGMDFIWTRLAAGPDGTVYCAPDRDLYEIHAFGGTGEPARIITRPFVNVPRTAAQKTIARQILEGVGANYPAPLRRTPIEETNQVVAGMWATDRGDLWVQTSEGITPPPEGCWVALDVFDAAGTWIRQVGLPGDFDADKDGLTILRDGTVVVTVGALDAFLSQQAVGAEESASAADPLEVIVYGISF
;
A
#
# COMPACT_ATOMS: atom_id res chain seq x y z
N GLY A 1 -17.91 -7.43 -14.16
CA GLY A 1 -17.98 -7.81 -15.58
C GLY A 1 -16.96 -7.00 -16.34
N LEU A 2 -16.18 -7.62 -17.22
CA LEU A 2 -15.08 -6.95 -17.94
C LEU A 2 -15.65 -5.89 -18.89
N THR A 3 -15.39 -4.62 -18.63
CA THR A 3 -15.73 -3.53 -19.55
C THR A 3 -14.49 -3.20 -20.39
N ILE A 4 -14.60 -3.40 -21.70
CA ILE A 4 -13.54 -3.06 -22.66
C ILE A 4 -13.79 -1.64 -23.15
N LEU A 5 -12.92 -0.70 -22.79
CA LEU A 5 -12.95 0.66 -23.33
C LEU A 5 -11.95 0.72 -24.48
N ARG A 6 -12.43 1.01 -25.69
CA ARG A 6 -11.58 1.35 -26.83
C ARG A 6 -11.44 2.85 -26.87
N ASP A 7 -10.26 3.37 -26.56
CA ASP A 7 -9.94 4.75 -26.94
C ASP A 7 -9.36 4.78 -28.36
N GLY A 8 -9.38 5.93 -29.02
CA GLY A 8 -8.87 6.10 -30.38
C GLY A 8 -7.34 5.92 -30.51
N THR A 9 -6.64 5.48 -29.46
CA THR A 9 -5.18 5.30 -29.46
C THR A 9 -4.74 3.90 -29.87
N GLY A 10 -5.69 2.96 -30.03
CA GLY A 10 -5.39 1.55 -30.27
C GLY A 10 -5.02 0.77 -29.01
N LEU A 11 -5.00 1.42 -27.84
CA LEU A 11 -4.84 0.76 -26.55
C LEU A 11 -6.14 0.09 -26.13
N ARG A 12 -6.03 -1.18 -25.72
CA ARG A 12 -7.12 -1.90 -25.05
C ARG A 12 -7.08 -1.56 -23.56
N ARG A 13 -8.12 -0.92 -23.05
CA ARG A 13 -8.30 -0.71 -21.61
C ARG A 13 -9.27 -1.75 -21.07
N ASN A 14 -8.84 -2.45 -20.02
CA ASN A 14 -9.69 -3.36 -19.26
C ASN A 14 -9.87 -2.79 -17.86
N LEU A 15 -11.12 -2.61 -17.45
CA LEU A 15 -11.44 -2.30 -16.06
C LEU A 15 -11.32 -3.59 -15.23
N LEU A 16 -10.33 -3.64 -14.33
CA LEU A 16 -10.13 -4.80 -13.44
C LEU A 16 -10.95 -4.66 -12.16
N LEU A 17 -10.90 -3.48 -11.55
CA LEU A 17 -11.56 -3.14 -10.29
C LEU A 17 -12.08 -1.71 -10.34
N ASP A 18 -13.18 -1.46 -9.66
CA ASP A 18 -13.75 -0.15 -9.41
C ASP A 18 -14.03 0.05 -7.92
N LYS A 19 -13.69 1.24 -7.41
CA LYS A 19 -14.12 1.71 -6.10
C LYS A 19 -14.65 3.12 -6.26
N VAL A 20 -15.86 3.36 -5.75
CA VAL A 20 -16.50 4.67 -5.75
C VAL A 20 -16.66 5.13 -4.32
N TYR A 21 -16.12 6.29 -4.01
CA TYR A 21 -16.30 6.96 -2.73
C TYR A 21 -16.94 8.33 -2.96
N THR A 22 -18.05 8.60 -2.27
CA THR A 22 -18.80 9.86 -2.41
C THR A 22 -18.52 10.74 -1.21
N ILE A 23 -18.09 11.97 -1.47
CA ILE A 23 -17.80 12.97 -0.43
C ILE A 23 -18.94 14.00 -0.40
N ASN A 24 -19.51 14.21 0.78
CA ASN A 24 -20.49 15.26 1.03
C ASN A 24 -19.82 16.47 1.68
N TYR A 25 -19.53 17.53 0.92
CA TYR A 25 -18.88 18.72 1.48
C TYR A 25 -19.74 19.52 2.47
N ALA A 26 -21.06 19.37 2.46
CA ALA A 26 -21.93 20.01 3.45
C ALA A 26 -21.83 19.34 4.84
N ASP A 27 -21.36 18.09 4.86
CA ASP A 27 -21.08 17.32 6.07
C ASP A 27 -19.81 16.49 5.88
N PHE A 28 -18.69 17.20 5.71
CA PHE A 28 -17.45 16.62 5.24
C PHE A 28 -16.86 15.61 6.25
N GLU A 29 -16.99 14.34 5.93
CA GLU A 29 -16.41 13.21 6.62
C GLU A 29 -15.43 12.49 5.68
N LEU A 30 -14.26 12.12 6.20
CA LEU A 30 -13.32 11.23 5.55
C LEU A 30 -13.15 9.98 6.42
N ALA A 31 -13.87 8.93 6.07
CA ALA A 31 -13.74 7.64 6.71
C ALA A 31 -12.59 6.86 6.09
N GLU A 32 -11.74 6.26 6.92
CA GLU A 32 -10.58 5.51 6.47
C GLU A 32 -10.96 4.39 5.49
N ALA A 33 -11.93 3.54 5.82
CA ALA A 33 -12.39 2.48 4.91
C ALA A 33 -12.93 3.03 3.57
N GLY A 34 -13.51 4.24 3.58
CA GLY A 34 -13.94 4.93 2.36
C GLY A 34 -12.77 5.37 1.49
N MET A 35 -11.73 5.92 2.13
CA MET A 35 -10.50 6.41 1.51
C MET A 35 -9.45 5.34 1.23
N ASP A 36 -9.69 4.09 1.64
CA ASP A 36 -8.80 2.95 1.44
C ASP A 36 -8.76 2.51 -0.04
N PHE A 37 -7.94 3.16 -0.86
CA PHE A 37 -7.68 2.73 -2.23
C PHE A 37 -6.52 1.72 -2.27
N ILE A 38 -6.45 0.93 -3.33
CA ILE A 38 -5.47 -0.17 -3.46
C ILE A 38 -4.09 0.29 -3.97
N TRP A 39 -3.76 1.58 -3.87
CA TRP A 39 -2.57 2.14 -4.54
C TRP A 39 -1.26 1.46 -4.15
N THR A 40 -1.12 1.03 -2.89
CA THR A 40 0.04 0.27 -2.40
C THR A 40 -0.12 -1.25 -2.54
N ARG A 41 -1.33 -1.71 -2.86
CA ARG A 41 -1.72 -3.14 -2.95
C ARG A 41 -1.90 -3.58 -4.40
N LEU A 42 -1.04 -3.07 -5.28
CA LEU A 42 -1.03 -3.33 -6.73
C LEU A 42 0.39 -3.65 -7.19
N ALA A 43 0.55 -4.70 -7.99
CA ALA A 43 1.85 -5.05 -8.59
C ALA A 43 1.66 -5.65 -9.99
N ALA A 44 2.62 -5.42 -10.88
CA ALA A 44 2.66 -6.01 -12.22
C ALA A 44 3.83 -6.98 -12.33
N GLY A 45 3.53 -8.23 -12.63
CA GLY A 45 4.51 -9.29 -12.87
C GLY A 45 5.20 -9.16 -14.24
N PRO A 46 6.35 -9.83 -14.42
CA PRO A 46 7.13 -9.77 -15.66
C PRO A 46 6.44 -10.46 -16.85
N ASP A 47 5.47 -11.33 -16.58
CA ASP A 47 4.64 -12.04 -17.57
C ASP A 47 3.37 -11.26 -17.99
N GLY A 48 3.20 -10.04 -17.47
CA GLY A 48 2.01 -9.22 -17.69
C GLY A 48 0.87 -9.52 -16.73
N THR A 49 1.03 -10.42 -15.75
CA THR A 49 0.06 -10.62 -14.68
C THR A 49 -0.07 -9.37 -13.83
N VAL A 50 -1.29 -8.95 -13.50
CA VAL A 50 -1.58 -7.85 -12.57
C VAL A 50 -2.12 -8.43 -11.28
N TYR A 51 -1.45 -8.14 -10.17
CA TYR A 51 -1.87 -8.53 -8.83
C TYR A 51 -2.52 -7.34 -8.13
N CYS A 52 -3.62 -7.56 -7.42
CA CYS A 52 -4.24 -6.57 -6.56
C CYS A 52 -4.89 -7.20 -5.33
N ALA A 53 -4.86 -6.52 -4.18
CA ALA A 53 -5.65 -6.91 -3.00
C ALA A 53 -6.79 -5.90 -2.78
N PRO A 54 -7.99 -6.15 -3.35
CA PRO A 54 -9.10 -5.19 -3.33
C PRO A 54 -9.75 -5.02 -1.96
N ASP A 55 -9.80 -6.11 -1.20
CA ASP A 55 -10.38 -6.09 0.14
C ASP A 55 -9.33 -5.60 1.15
N ARG A 56 -9.77 -4.73 2.05
CA ARG A 56 -8.92 -4.18 3.12
C ARG A 56 -8.63 -5.22 4.19
N ASP A 57 -9.63 -6.02 4.53
CA ASP A 57 -9.67 -6.81 5.75
C ASP A 57 -9.52 -8.31 5.48
N LEU A 58 -9.36 -8.71 4.21
CA LEU A 58 -9.10 -10.09 3.81
C LEU A 58 -7.71 -10.27 3.21
N TYR A 59 -7.11 -11.43 3.47
CA TYR A 59 -5.94 -11.88 2.73
C TYR A 59 -6.39 -12.50 1.41
N GLU A 60 -6.74 -11.64 0.46
CA GLU A 60 -7.15 -12.06 -0.89
C GLU A 60 -6.41 -11.21 -1.93
N ILE A 61 -5.50 -11.85 -2.65
CA ILE A 61 -4.77 -11.22 -3.76
C ILE A 61 -5.30 -11.80 -5.06
N HIS A 62 -5.95 -10.95 -5.84
CA HIS A 62 -6.48 -11.29 -7.14
C HIS A 62 -5.37 -11.14 -8.18
N ALA A 63 -5.13 -12.19 -8.95
CA ALA A 63 -4.23 -12.16 -10.10
C ALA A 63 -5.05 -12.18 -11.39
N PHE A 64 -4.79 -11.19 -12.24
CA PHE A 64 -5.38 -11.04 -13.57
C PHE A 64 -4.31 -11.30 -14.63
N GLY A 65 -4.65 -12.04 -15.68
CA GLY A 65 -3.75 -12.20 -16.82
C GLY A 65 -3.56 -10.90 -17.60
N GLY A 66 -2.61 -10.89 -18.54
CA GLY A 66 -2.28 -9.70 -19.33
C GLY A 66 -3.42 -9.14 -20.19
N THR A 67 -4.52 -9.88 -20.37
CA THR A 67 -5.73 -9.39 -21.07
C THR A 67 -6.84 -8.94 -20.12
N GLY A 68 -6.59 -8.93 -18.81
CA GLY A 68 -7.49 -8.50 -17.75
C GLY A 68 -8.49 -9.55 -17.27
N GLU A 69 -8.37 -10.78 -17.74
CA GLU A 69 -9.15 -11.92 -17.28
C GLU A 69 -8.72 -12.35 -15.87
N PRO A 70 -9.66 -12.66 -14.97
CA PRO A 70 -9.31 -13.27 -13.68
C PRO A 70 -8.60 -14.61 -13.91
N ALA A 71 -7.41 -14.76 -13.33
CA ALA A 71 -6.62 -15.99 -13.44
C ALA A 71 -6.71 -16.82 -12.15
N ARG A 72 -6.52 -16.20 -10.98
CA ARG A 72 -6.56 -16.87 -9.67
C ARG A 72 -6.74 -15.88 -8.52
N ILE A 73 -7.08 -16.41 -7.35
CA ILE A 73 -7.07 -15.69 -6.07
C ILE A 73 -6.08 -16.41 -5.15
N ILE A 74 -5.11 -15.68 -4.63
CA ILE A 74 -4.13 -16.16 -3.65
C ILE A 74 -4.66 -15.80 -2.27
N THR A 75 -4.83 -16.82 -1.42
CA THR A 75 -5.37 -16.69 -0.07
C THR A 75 -4.48 -17.40 0.93
N ARG A 76 -4.49 -16.94 2.19
CA ARG A 76 -3.99 -17.72 3.32
C ARG A 76 -4.85 -17.48 4.57
N PRO A 77 -4.84 -18.38 5.56
CA PRO A 77 -5.38 -18.05 6.88
C PRO A 77 -4.67 -16.81 7.45
N PHE A 78 -5.46 -15.81 7.82
CA PHE A 78 -4.95 -14.57 8.38
C PHE A 78 -5.92 -14.04 9.43
N VAL A 79 -5.38 -13.48 10.51
CA VAL A 79 -6.15 -12.78 11.54
C VAL A 79 -5.58 -11.39 11.64
N ASN A 80 -6.44 -10.40 11.41
CA ASN A 80 -6.01 -9.02 11.41
C ASN A 80 -5.69 -8.53 12.82
N VAL A 81 -4.60 -7.78 12.96
CA VAL A 81 -4.10 -7.30 14.24
C VAL A 81 -4.77 -5.96 14.57
N PRO A 82 -5.35 -5.81 15.77
CA PRO A 82 -5.85 -4.53 16.24
C PRO A 82 -4.74 -3.49 16.30
N ARG A 83 -5.05 -2.27 15.88
CA ARG A 83 -4.11 -1.15 15.95
C ARG A 83 -3.81 -0.75 17.38
N THR A 84 -2.58 -0.32 17.59
CA THR A 84 -2.22 0.45 18.78
C THR A 84 -2.82 1.86 18.73
N ALA A 85 -2.83 2.55 19.88
CA ALA A 85 -3.27 3.95 19.93
C ALA A 85 -2.38 4.88 19.08
N ALA A 86 -1.08 4.57 18.96
CA ALA A 86 -0.15 5.31 18.12
C ALA A 86 -0.52 5.16 16.63
N GLN A 87 -0.77 3.94 16.17
CA GLN A 87 -1.20 3.66 14.79
C GLN A 87 -2.52 4.35 14.44
N LYS A 88 -3.50 4.36 15.36
CA LYS A 88 -4.76 5.10 15.15
C LYS A 88 -4.53 6.62 15.06
N THR A 89 -3.53 7.14 15.77
CA THR A 89 -3.16 8.56 15.70
C THR A 89 -2.54 8.88 14.34
N ILE A 90 -1.62 8.04 13.86
CA ILE A 90 -1.01 8.16 12.53
C ILE A 90 -2.06 8.10 11.42
N ALA A 91 -2.97 7.10 11.46
CA ALA A 91 -4.05 6.98 10.49
C ALA A 91 -4.93 8.24 10.44
N ARG A 92 -5.22 8.84 11.61
CA ARG A 92 -5.95 10.10 11.70
C ARG A 92 -5.18 11.26 11.07
N GLN A 93 -3.89 11.40 11.36
CA GLN A 93 -3.04 12.46 10.80
C GLN A 93 -2.98 12.38 9.27
N ILE A 94 -2.88 11.18 8.71
CA ILE A 94 -2.92 10.95 7.25
C ILE A 94 -4.23 11.48 6.66
N LEU A 95 -5.38 11.11 7.24
CA LEU A 95 -6.68 11.56 6.73
C LEU A 95 -6.93 13.05 6.94
N GLU A 96 -6.45 13.62 8.04
CA GLU A 96 -6.52 15.07 8.28
C GLU A 96 -5.66 15.84 7.27
N GLY A 97 -4.44 15.37 6.98
CA GLY A 97 -3.57 15.93 5.95
C GLY A 97 -4.20 15.86 4.56
N VAL A 98 -4.76 14.72 4.18
CA VAL A 98 -5.52 14.58 2.93
C VAL A 98 -6.74 15.50 2.92
N GLY A 99 -7.49 15.55 4.03
CA GLY A 99 -8.68 16.39 4.20
C GLY A 99 -8.40 17.88 4.06
N ALA A 100 -7.21 18.35 4.44
CA ALA A 100 -6.79 19.74 4.30
C ALA A 100 -6.75 20.22 2.83
N ASN A 101 -6.66 19.29 1.86
CA ASN A 101 -6.63 19.60 0.43
C ASN A 101 -8.04 19.74 -0.19
N TYR A 102 -9.11 19.61 0.60
CA TYR A 102 -10.49 19.74 0.15
C TYR A 102 -11.10 21.10 0.51
N PRO A 103 -12.13 21.57 -0.24
CA PRO A 103 -12.65 22.94 -0.11
C PRO A 103 -13.53 23.18 1.14
N ALA A 104 -13.68 22.19 2.01
CA ALA A 104 -14.51 22.27 3.21
C ALA A 104 -13.72 21.77 4.43
N PRO A 105 -14.00 22.27 5.64
CA PRO A 105 -13.35 21.79 6.86
C PRO A 105 -13.82 20.38 7.21
N LEU A 106 -12.87 19.49 7.51
CA LEU A 106 -13.14 18.11 7.93
C LEU A 106 -13.86 18.11 9.28
N ARG A 107 -15.00 17.43 9.36
CA ARG A 107 -15.83 17.34 10.58
C ARG A 107 -15.62 16.04 11.35
N ARG A 108 -15.40 14.95 10.62
CA ARG A 108 -15.31 13.59 11.17
C ARG A 108 -14.27 12.78 10.42
N THR A 109 -13.53 11.98 11.18
CA THR A 109 -12.46 11.12 10.68
C THR A 109 -12.58 9.72 11.30
N PRO A 110 -13.58 8.91 10.91
CA PRO A 110 -13.67 7.52 11.37
C PRO A 110 -12.39 6.74 11.02
N ILE A 111 -11.77 6.13 12.04
CA ILE A 111 -10.53 5.35 11.94
C ILE A 111 -10.87 3.88 12.21
N GLU A 112 -10.32 2.99 11.38
CA GLU A 112 -10.54 1.56 11.53
C GLU A 112 -9.77 0.98 12.72
N GLU A 113 -10.33 -0.07 13.31
CA GLU A 113 -9.77 -0.74 14.49
C GLU A 113 -8.51 -1.56 14.19
N THR A 114 -8.35 -2.02 12.95
CA THR A 114 -7.22 -2.81 12.46
C THR A 114 -6.50 -2.09 11.33
N ASN A 115 -5.27 -2.50 11.00
CA ASN A 115 -4.64 -2.10 9.73
C ASN A 115 -5.25 -2.87 8.55
N GLN A 116 -4.99 -2.46 7.32
CA GLN A 116 -5.25 -3.29 6.14
C GLN A 116 -4.42 -4.58 6.20
N VAL A 117 -5.02 -5.72 5.82
CA VAL A 117 -4.36 -7.03 5.88
C VAL A 117 -3.13 -7.09 4.99
N VAL A 118 -3.26 -6.65 3.74
CA VAL A 118 -2.15 -6.46 2.81
C VAL A 118 -1.80 -4.98 2.80
N ALA A 119 -0.61 -4.59 3.23
CA ALA A 119 -0.19 -3.19 3.28
C ALA A 119 0.58 -2.76 2.02
N GLY A 120 1.32 -3.69 1.43
CA GLY A 120 2.20 -3.45 0.28
C GLY A 120 2.41 -4.72 -0.54
N MET A 121 2.66 -4.57 -1.84
CA MET A 121 2.93 -5.70 -2.73
C MET A 121 3.88 -5.33 -3.87
N TRP A 122 4.81 -6.23 -4.19
CA TRP A 122 5.82 -6.03 -5.23
C TRP A 122 6.09 -7.33 -5.99
N ALA A 123 6.10 -7.26 -7.31
CA ALA A 123 6.49 -8.38 -8.17
C ALA A 123 7.89 -8.16 -8.74
N THR A 124 8.70 -9.21 -8.75
CA THR A 124 10.09 -9.18 -9.24
C THR A 124 10.20 -9.78 -10.65
N ASP A 125 11.31 -9.55 -11.34
CA ASP A 125 11.63 -10.13 -12.65
C ASP A 125 11.80 -11.65 -12.62
N ARG A 126 11.99 -12.21 -11.42
CA ARG A 126 11.99 -13.65 -11.19
C ARG A 126 10.59 -14.26 -11.19
N GLY A 127 9.55 -13.41 -11.16
CA GLY A 127 8.16 -13.83 -11.04
C GLY A 127 7.68 -13.99 -9.59
N ASP A 128 8.55 -13.76 -8.60
CA ASP A 128 8.17 -13.82 -7.19
C ASP A 128 7.33 -12.59 -6.81
N LEU A 129 6.30 -12.82 -6.00
CA LEU A 129 5.44 -11.79 -5.42
C LEU A 129 5.74 -11.65 -3.93
N TRP A 130 6.14 -10.46 -3.52
CA TRP A 130 6.45 -10.09 -2.14
C TRP A 130 5.29 -9.29 -1.57
N VAL A 131 4.80 -9.68 -0.41
CA VAL A 131 3.60 -9.13 0.22
C VAL A 131 3.92 -8.68 1.64
N GLN A 132 3.70 -7.40 1.92
CA GLN A 132 3.73 -6.88 3.28
C GLN A 132 2.34 -6.99 3.90
N THR A 133 2.27 -7.48 5.13
CA THR A 133 1.01 -7.62 5.88
C THR A 133 1.01 -6.77 7.14
N SER A 134 -0.18 -6.51 7.70
CA SER A 134 -0.30 -5.83 9.00
C SER A 134 0.38 -6.60 10.13
N GLU A 135 0.31 -7.93 10.11
CA GLU A 135 1.01 -8.80 11.07
C GLU A 135 2.53 -8.66 10.94
N GLY A 136 3.04 -8.57 9.72
CA GLY A 136 4.48 -8.46 9.44
C GLY A 136 5.15 -7.19 9.98
N ILE A 137 4.37 -6.21 10.46
CA ILE A 137 4.85 -4.96 11.05
C ILE A 137 4.34 -4.72 12.48
N THR A 138 3.55 -5.61 13.09
CA THR A 138 2.91 -5.32 14.40
C THR A 138 2.80 -6.56 15.31
N PRO A 139 3.77 -6.77 16.22
CA PRO A 139 5.18 -6.36 16.09
C PRO A 139 5.89 -7.22 15.03
N PRO A 140 6.97 -6.71 14.40
CA PRO A 140 7.75 -7.54 13.50
C PRO A 140 8.46 -8.67 14.27
N PRO A 141 8.87 -9.75 13.59
CA PRO A 141 9.70 -10.79 14.19
C PRO A 141 10.99 -10.22 14.82
N GLU A 142 11.52 -10.90 15.84
CA GLU A 142 12.73 -10.46 16.54
C GLU A 142 13.89 -10.20 15.56
N GLY A 143 14.54 -9.05 15.71
CA GLY A 143 15.65 -8.62 14.85
C GLY A 143 15.25 -8.15 13.45
N CYS A 144 13.95 -8.08 13.15
CA CYS A 144 13.43 -7.61 11.87
C CYS A 144 12.66 -6.30 12.07
N TRP A 145 12.74 -5.42 11.08
CA TRP A 145 11.88 -4.24 10.98
C TRP A 145 10.52 -4.59 10.36
N VAL A 146 10.52 -5.49 9.38
CA VAL A 146 9.31 -5.97 8.69
C VAL A 146 9.49 -7.41 8.25
N ALA A 147 8.40 -8.18 8.22
CA ALA A 147 8.33 -9.49 7.59
C ALA A 147 7.41 -9.48 6.36
N LEU A 148 7.86 -10.16 5.31
CA LEU A 148 7.20 -10.20 4.00
C LEU A 148 6.93 -11.64 3.60
N ASP A 149 5.75 -11.90 3.10
CA ASP A 149 5.40 -13.20 2.53
C ASP A 149 5.81 -13.25 1.06
N VAL A 150 6.41 -14.36 0.65
CA VAL A 150 6.92 -14.56 -0.71
C VAL A 150 6.16 -15.69 -1.36
N PHE A 151 5.57 -15.40 -2.52
CA PHE A 151 4.87 -16.35 -3.36
C PHE A 151 5.62 -16.51 -4.68
N ASP A 152 5.58 -17.71 -5.25
CA ASP A 152 6.12 -17.94 -6.60
C ASP A 152 5.19 -17.37 -7.68
N ALA A 153 5.61 -17.49 -8.95
CA ALA A 153 4.83 -17.06 -10.10
C ALA A 153 3.48 -17.79 -10.25
N ALA A 154 3.30 -18.96 -9.63
CA ALA A 154 2.03 -19.69 -9.59
C ALA A 154 1.12 -19.20 -8.45
N GLY A 155 1.60 -18.32 -7.57
CA GLY A 155 0.90 -17.85 -6.38
C GLY A 155 0.96 -18.83 -5.22
N THR A 156 1.90 -19.77 -5.24
CA THR A 156 2.13 -20.71 -4.13
C THR A 156 3.03 -20.04 -3.10
N TRP A 157 2.64 -20.11 -1.82
CA TRP A 157 3.46 -19.57 -0.73
C TRP A 157 4.78 -20.35 -0.63
N ILE A 158 5.90 -19.64 -0.65
CA ILE A 158 7.25 -20.21 -0.54
C ILE A 158 7.73 -20.13 0.91
N ARG A 159 7.73 -18.91 1.46
CA ARG A 159 8.31 -18.57 2.77
C ARG A 159 7.90 -17.18 3.21
N GLN A 160 8.24 -16.86 4.46
CA GLN A 160 8.28 -15.50 4.96
C GLN A 160 9.75 -15.04 5.09
N VAL A 161 10.02 -13.77 4.79
CA VAL A 161 11.35 -13.15 4.85
C VAL A 161 11.30 -11.95 5.78
N GLY A 162 12.10 -11.98 6.85
CA GLY A 162 12.32 -10.83 7.70
C GLY A 162 13.41 -9.92 7.12
N LEU A 163 13.13 -8.63 7.01
CA LEU A 163 14.11 -7.62 6.66
C LEU A 163 14.71 -7.05 7.95
N PRO A 164 16.05 -7.14 8.15
CA PRO A 164 16.69 -6.59 9.34
C PRO A 164 16.74 -5.06 9.26
N GLY A 165 16.75 -4.41 10.42
CA GLY A 165 16.87 -2.96 10.52
C GLY A 165 16.27 -2.43 11.81
N ASP A 166 16.66 -1.21 12.17
CA ASP A 166 16.09 -0.44 13.28
C ASP A 166 15.34 0.77 12.71
N PHE A 167 14.33 0.47 11.87
CA PHE A 167 13.49 1.45 11.19
C PHE A 167 12.11 1.51 11.84
N ASP A 168 11.36 2.56 11.59
CA ASP A 168 9.99 2.74 12.09
C ASP A 168 8.98 2.24 11.04
N ALA A 169 8.34 1.10 11.28
CA ALA A 169 7.44 0.46 10.30
C ALA A 169 6.16 1.26 10.03
N ASP A 170 5.80 2.20 10.91
CA ASP A 170 4.65 3.06 10.71
C ASP A 170 5.02 4.36 9.94
N LYS A 171 6.32 4.66 9.75
CA LYS A 171 6.78 5.93 9.14
C LYS A 171 7.71 5.77 7.95
N ASP A 172 8.53 4.73 7.94
CA ASP A 172 9.53 4.50 6.90
C ASP A 172 8.93 3.72 5.73
N GLY A 173 9.30 4.12 4.52
CA GLY A 173 8.77 3.54 3.29
C GLY A 173 9.58 2.33 2.85
N LEU A 174 8.91 1.22 2.55
CA LEU A 174 9.50 0.05 1.89
C LEU A 174 9.15 0.06 0.40
N THR A 175 10.13 -0.22 -0.46
CA THR A 175 9.90 -0.54 -1.87
C THR A 175 10.82 -1.67 -2.31
N ILE A 176 10.30 -2.63 -3.07
CA ILE A 176 11.10 -3.67 -3.72
C ILE A 176 11.06 -3.41 -5.23
N LEU A 177 12.24 -3.26 -5.83
CA LEU A 177 12.41 -3.07 -7.26
C LEU A 177 12.34 -4.41 -8.00
N ARG A 178 12.15 -4.35 -9.33
CA ARG A 178 11.97 -5.55 -10.17
C ARG A 178 13.16 -6.51 -10.10
N ASP A 179 14.38 -6.01 -9.95
CA ASP A 179 15.58 -6.85 -9.82
C ASP A 179 15.76 -7.46 -8.41
N GLY A 180 14.83 -7.18 -7.48
CA GLY A 180 14.88 -7.64 -6.09
C GLY A 180 15.64 -6.68 -5.16
N THR A 181 16.06 -5.51 -5.63
CA THR A 181 16.65 -4.49 -4.76
C THR A 181 15.62 -3.95 -3.78
N VAL A 182 15.97 -3.90 -2.50
CA VAL A 182 15.13 -3.31 -1.44
C VAL A 182 15.57 -1.87 -1.22
N VAL A 183 14.60 -0.97 -1.18
CA VAL A 183 14.80 0.46 -0.90
C VAL A 183 13.99 0.81 0.34
N VAL A 184 14.67 1.38 1.33
CA VAL A 184 14.07 1.95 2.54
C VAL A 184 14.18 3.47 2.45
N THR A 185 13.05 4.16 2.57
CA THR A 185 12.99 5.63 2.62
C THR A 185 12.67 6.06 4.04
N VAL A 186 13.65 6.58 4.76
CA VAL A 186 13.49 6.98 6.16
C VAL A 186 12.67 8.28 6.23
N GLY A 187 11.66 8.32 7.10
CA GLY A 187 10.76 9.47 7.25
C GLY A 187 9.79 9.66 6.09
N ALA A 188 9.46 8.61 5.34
CA ALA A 188 8.57 8.69 4.17
C ALA A 188 7.19 9.29 4.52
N LEU A 189 6.61 8.91 5.66
CA LEU A 189 5.34 9.46 6.13
C LEU A 189 5.44 10.96 6.44
N ASP A 190 6.51 11.38 7.12
CA ASP A 190 6.70 12.79 7.49
C ASP A 190 6.85 13.67 6.23
N ALA A 191 7.57 13.16 5.22
CA ALA A 191 7.67 13.80 3.92
C ALA A 191 6.31 13.90 3.22
N PHE A 192 5.52 12.82 3.23
CA PHE A 192 4.17 12.81 2.67
C PHE A 192 3.27 13.85 3.36
N LEU A 193 3.23 13.87 4.70
CA LEU A 193 2.40 14.81 5.47
C LEU A 193 2.84 16.26 5.23
N SER A 194 4.15 16.50 5.13
CA SER A 194 4.68 17.82 4.76
C SER A 194 4.20 18.27 3.38
N GLN A 195 4.16 17.36 2.40
CA GLN A 195 3.61 17.63 1.07
C GLN A 195 2.10 17.94 1.11
N GLN A 196 1.33 17.27 1.96
CA GLN A 196 -0.11 17.54 2.10
C GLN A 196 -0.41 18.92 2.74
N ALA A 197 0.54 19.50 3.49
CA ALA A 197 0.37 20.75 4.22
C ALA A 197 0.75 22.03 3.44
N VAL A 198 1.17 21.93 2.17
CA VAL A 198 1.73 23.03 1.35
C VAL A 198 0.73 24.19 1.06
N GLY A 199 -0.52 24.10 1.52
CA GLY A 199 -1.53 25.17 1.42
C GLY A 199 -1.52 26.24 2.54
N ALA A 200 -0.73 26.05 3.61
CA ALA A 200 -0.59 27.04 4.69
C ALA A 200 0.72 27.82 4.53
N GLU A 201 0.62 29.13 4.25
CA GLU A 201 1.69 30.13 4.07
C GLU A 201 3.15 29.62 4.09
N GLU A 202 3.75 29.55 2.90
CA GLU A 202 5.16 29.18 2.68
C GLU A 202 6.12 30.03 3.53
N SER A 203 6.79 29.40 4.49
CA SER A 203 8.20 29.71 4.73
C SER A 203 9.01 28.61 4.08
N ALA A 204 9.60 28.91 2.93
CA ALA A 204 10.52 28.04 2.20
C ALA A 204 11.83 27.89 2.99
N SER A 205 11.79 27.12 4.07
CA SER A 205 12.97 26.48 4.63
C SER A 205 13.32 25.32 3.71
N ALA A 206 14.57 25.24 3.25
CA ALA A 206 15.05 24.05 2.55
C ALA A 206 14.82 22.84 3.47
N ALA A 207 13.91 21.95 3.09
CA ALA A 207 13.71 20.70 3.81
C ALA A 207 14.97 19.85 3.67
N ASP A 208 15.35 19.17 4.76
CA ASP A 208 16.46 18.23 4.71
C ASP A 208 16.15 17.11 3.69
N PRO A 209 17.16 16.64 2.93
CA PRO A 209 16.96 15.55 1.98
C PRO A 209 16.55 14.26 2.71
N LEU A 210 15.68 13.48 2.09
CA LEU A 210 15.31 12.16 2.61
C LEU A 210 16.49 11.20 2.54
N GLU A 211 16.70 10.45 3.63
CA GLU A 211 17.64 9.34 3.65
C GLU A 211 17.03 8.13 2.93
N VAL A 212 17.80 7.56 2.00
CA VAL A 212 17.43 6.38 1.23
C VAL A 212 18.52 5.32 1.40
N ILE A 213 18.13 4.15 1.89
CA ILE A 213 19.01 3.02 2.13
C ILE A 213 18.66 1.91 1.15
N VAL A 214 19.68 1.33 0.52
CA VAL A 214 19.51 0.32 -0.54
C VAL A 214 20.18 -0.98 -0.11
N TYR A 215 19.43 -2.08 -0.15
CA TYR A 215 19.91 -3.43 0.11
C TYR A 215 19.78 -4.29 -1.14
N GLY A 216 20.81 -5.09 -1.42
CA GLY A 216 20.70 -6.20 -2.36
C GLY A 216 20.17 -7.44 -1.64
N ILE A 217 19.20 -8.14 -2.23
CA ILE A 217 18.79 -9.47 -1.76
C ILE A 217 19.71 -10.50 -2.39
N SER A 218 20.53 -11.17 -1.58
CA SER A 218 21.21 -12.40 -1.99
C SER A 218 20.29 -13.60 -1.74
N PHE A 219 20.20 -14.49 -2.72
CA PHE A 219 19.42 -15.73 -2.65
C PHE A 219 20.32 -16.95 -2.58
#